data_AF-A0A964E393-F1
#
_entry.id   AF-A0A964E393-F1
#
_cell.length_a   1.000
_cell.length_b   1.000
_cell.length_c   1.000
_cell.angle_alpha   90.00
_cell.angle_beta   90.00
_cell.angle_gamma   90.00
#
_symmetry.space_group_name_H-M   'P 1'
#
loop_
_entity.id
_entity.type
_entity.pdbx_description
1 polymer ?
#
loop_
_entity_poly.entity_id
_entity_poly.type
_entity_poly.pdbx_seq_one_letter_code
_entity_poly.pdbx_strand_id
1 'polypeptide(L)'
;MTNPSASPPHVSRIALEDKFPGHLPPLVEADRAQAIMDLEASNYFAPRGAGPGPFVLALSLRDGRLLFDIRDEAGNPVTLIGLALGPFRRLIKDYGLLLDSYATAVQDGREASIQAIDMGRRGLHNEGASLVAARLASKVAIDHDTARRLFTLVAVLHHRVTGPPTQSHTP
;
A
#
# COMPACT_ATOMS: atom_id res chain seq x y z
N MET A 1 -8.50 5.88 -38.52
CA MET A 1 -7.87 6.86 -37.61
C MET A 1 -7.48 6.14 -36.33
N THR A 2 -6.32 5.52 -36.29
CA THR A 2 -5.75 4.93 -35.07
C THR A 2 -5.11 6.06 -34.28
N ASN A 3 -5.72 6.40 -33.14
CA ASN A 3 -5.26 7.48 -32.27
C ASN A 3 -3.87 7.12 -31.71
N PRO A 4 -2.83 7.95 -31.88
CA PRO A 4 -1.50 7.63 -31.40
C PRO A 4 -1.45 7.74 -29.87
N SER A 5 -1.16 6.61 -29.22
CA SER A 5 -0.59 6.52 -27.86
C SER A 5 -1.39 7.13 -26.71
N ALA A 6 -2.62 6.66 -26.47
CA ALA A 6 -3.18 6.80 -25.13
C ALA A 6 -2.33 5.97 -24.16
N SER A 7 -1.76 6.62 -23.13
CA SER A 7 -1.07 5.91 -22.05
C SER A 7 -1.99 4.81 -21.47
N PRO A 8 -1.44 3.66 -21.07
CA PRO A 8 -2.24 2.63 -20.42
C PRO A 8 -2.95 3.19 -19.18
N PRO A 9 -4.10 2.62 -18.77
CA PRO A 9 -4.80 3.07 -17.57
C PRO A 9 -3.89 3.02 -16.35
N HIS A 10 -3.80 4.14 -15.65
CA HIS A 10 -2.91 4.32 -14.52
C HIS A 10 -3.48 5.34 -13.52
N VAL A 11 -2.97 5.27 -12.29
CA VAL A 11 -3.15 6.29 -11.26
C VAL A 11 -2.10 7.38 -11.45
N SER A 12 -2.51 8.64 -11.57
CA SER A 12 -1.61 9.79 -11.65
C SER A 12 -1.32 10.42 -10.29
N ARG A 13 -2.20 10.18 -9.31
CA ARG A 13 -2.05 10.72 -7.96
C ARG A 13 -2.62 9.79 -6.91
N ILE A 14 -1.90 9.65 -5.79
CA ILE A 14 -2.35 8.94 -4.61
C ILE A 14 -2.55 9.93 -3.46
N ALA A 15 -3.73 9.87 -2.86
CA ALA A 15 -4.02 10.56 -1.60
C ALA A 15 -4.23 9.53 -0.49
N LEU A 16 -3.67 9.79 0.69
CA LEU A 16 -4.01 9.05 1.90
C LEU A 16 -4.92 9.97 2.72
N GLU A 17 -6.15 9.57 3.02
CA GLU A 17 -7.05 10.42 3.81
C GLU A 17 -6.71 10.30 5.30
N ASP A 18 -6.05 11.33 5.82
CA ASP A 18 -5.34 11.44 7.10
C ASP A 18 -6.21 11.40 8.38
N LYS A 19 -7.22 10.54 8.48
CA LYS A 19 -7.85 10.25 9.78
C LYS A 19 -7.02 9.27 10.61
N PHE A 20 -5.72 9.52 10.74
CA PHE A 20 -4.78 8.62 11.41
C PHE A 20 -3.97 9.35 12.48
N PRO A 21 -4.12 9.04 13.78
CA PRO A 21 -3.29 9.65 14.82
C PRO A 21 -1.83 9.11 14.78
N GLY A 22 -0.83 10.00 14.88
CA GLY A 22 0.57 9.66 15.23
C GLY A 22 1.64 9.77 14.11
N HIS A 23 2.91 9.91 14.50
CA HIS A 23 4.08 9.83 13.60
C HIS A 23 4.42 8.37 13.23
N LEU A 24 4.88 8.11 11.99
CA LEU A 24 5.44 6.79 11.62
C LEU A 24 6.89 6.70 12.11
N PRO A 25 7.37 5.50 12.47
CA PRO A 25 8.80 5.26 12.54
C PRO A 25 9.47 5.62 11.19
N PRO A 26 10.70 6.18 11.19
CA PRO A 26 11.35 6.67 9.97
C PRO A 26 11.41 5.65 8.82
N LEU A 27 11.67 4.37 9.13
CA LEU A 27 11.71 3.30 8.12
C LEU A 27 10.34 3.06 7.47
N VAL A 28 9.27 3.10 8.26
CA VAL A 28 7.90 2.88 7.78
C VAL A 28 7.42 4.10 6.97
N GLU A 29 7.83 5.30 7.38
CA GLU A 29 7.60 6.53 6.61
C GLU A 29 8.34 6.50 5.26
N ALA A 30 9.59 6.03 5.25
CA ALA A 30 10.35 5.86 4.02
C ALA A 30 9.70 4.84 3.07
N ASP A 31 9.27 3.67 3.59
CA ASP A 31 8.52 2.67 2.82
C ASP A 31 7.23 3.27 2.22
N ARG A 32 6.51 4.11 3.00
CA ARG A 32 5.30 4.81 2.56
C ARG A 32 5.58 5.76 1.41
N ALA A 33 6.53 6.68 1.63
CA ALA A 33 6.88 7.70 0.66
C ALA A 33 7.36 7.07 -0.66
N GLN A 34 8.22 6.04 -0.57
CA GLN A 34 8.70 5.32 -1.74
C GLN A 34 7.57 4.61 -2.49
N ALA A 35 6.64 3.96 -1.79
CA ALA A 35 5.52 3.28 -2.43
C ALA A 35 4.58 4.26 -3.16
N ILE A 36 4.34 5.45 -2.61
CA ILE A 36 3.56 6.52 -3.27
C ILE A 36 4.29 7.00 -4.51
N MET A 37 5.57 7.40 -4.37
CA MET A 37 6.38 7.89 -5.49
C MET A 37 6.44 6.87 -6.63
N ASP A 38 6.68 5.60 -6.31
CA ASP A 38 6.76 4.55 -7.31
C ASP A 38 5.43 4.31 -8.01
N LEU A 39 4.31 4.36 -7.27
CA LEU A 39 2.98 4.20 -7.87
C LEU A 39 2.65 5.38 -8.79
N GLU A 40 2.89 6.61 -8.38
CA GLU A 40 2.64 7.80 -9.22
C GLU A 40 3.57 7.85 -10.44
N ALA A 41 4.79 7.30 -10.32
CA ALA A 41 5.74 7.22 -11.43
C ALA A 41 5.40 6.09 -12.43
N SER A 42 4.98 4.92 -11.95
CA SER A 42 4.72 3.76 -12.81
C SER A 42 3.75 2.76 -12.17
N ASN A 43 2.60 2.60 -12.80
CA ASN A 43 1.61 1.60 -12.43
C ASN A 43 0.74 1.20 -13.62
N TYR A 44 0.13 0.02 -13.52
CA TYR A 44 -1.02 -0.37 -14.33
C TYR A 44 -2.23 -0.47 -13.42
N PHE A 45 -3.24 0.35 -13.67
CA PHE A 45 -4.44 0.42 -12.86
C PHE A 45 -5.66 0.70 -13.74
N ALA A 46 -6.41 -0.36 -14.03
CA ALA A 46 -7.56 -0.33 -14.92
C ALA A 46 -8.85 -0.74 -14.17
N PRO A 47 -9.61 0.22 -13.61
CA PRO A 47 -10.93 -0.02 -13.04
C PRO A 47 -11.87 -0.54 -14.13
N ARG A 48 -12.62 -1.60 -13.84
CA ARG A 48 -13.56 -2.18 -14.79
C ARG A 48 -14.70 -1.21 -15.09
N GLY A 49 -15.01 -1.04 -16.38
CA GLY A 49 -16.06 -0.15 -16.83
C GLY A 49 -15.70 1.34 -16.77
N ALA A 50 -14.45 1.68 -16.41
CA ALA A 50 -13.95 3.04 -16.51
C ALA A 50 -13.28 3.30 -17.88
N GLY A 51 -13.13 4.57 -18.21
CA GLY A 51 -12.35 5.01 -19.38
C GLY A 51 -10.85 4.74 -19.23
N PRO A 52 -10.01 5.25 -20.14
CA PRO A 52 -8.58 4.99 -20.13
C PRO A 52 -7.81 5.67 -18.97
N GLY A 53 -8.48 6.46 -18.12
CA GLY A 53 -7.82 7.27 -17.09
C GLY A 53 -7.12 8.50 -17.67
N PRO A 54 -6.18 9.11 -16.92
CA PRO A 54 -5.66 8.63 -15.64
C PRO A 54 -6.65 8.81 -14.48
N PHE A 55 -6.33 8.20 -13.34
CA PHE A 55 -7.17 8.22 -12.15
C PHE A 55 -6.46 8.87 -10.95
N VAL A 56 -7.26 9.46 -10.07
CA VAL A 56 -6.83 9.82 -8.72
C VAL A 56 -7.34 8.74 -7.77
N LEU A 57 -6.44 8.19 -6.97
CA LEU A 57 -6.75 7.15 -5.99
C LEU A 57 -6.60 7.70 -4.57
N ALA A 58 -7.72 7.83 -3.85
CA ALA A 58 -7.70 8.10 -2.42
C ALA A 58 -7.85 6.79 -1.62
N LEU A 59 -6.93 6.57 -0.69
CA LEU A 59 -6.91 5.40 0.20
C LEU A 59 -7.26 5.79 1.63
N SER A 60 -8.15 5.03 2.25
CA SER A 60 -8.55 5.25 3.65
C SER A 60 -8.93 3.96 4.36
N LEU A 61 -8.79 3.90 5.68
CA LEU A 61 -9.27 2.78 6.49
C LEU A 61 -10.61 3.12 7.13
N ARG A 62 -11.59 2.23 6.98
CA ARG A 62 -12.91 2.38 7.58
C ARG A 62 -13.52 1.02 7.87
N ASP A 63 -14.02 0.81 9.09
CA ASP A 63 -14.75 -0.40 9.50
C ASP A 63 -14.02 -1.73 9.15
N GLY A 64 -12.70 -1.77 9.37
CA GLY A 64 -11.85 -2.94 9.06
C GLY A 64 -11.64 -3.19 7.56
N ARG A 65 -11.87 -2.19 6.72
CA ARG A 65 -11.68 -2.24 5.26
C ARG A 65 -10.72 -1.15 4.82
N LEU A 66 -9.92 -1.44 3.80
CA LEU A 66 -9.23 -0.43 3.00
C LEU A 66 -10.16 0.00 1.88
N LEU A 67 -10.49 1.29 1.85
CA LEU A 67 -11.27 1.91 0.80
C LEU A 67 -10.33 2.46 -0.28
N PHE A 68 -10.72 2.23 -1.52
CA PHE A 68 -10.14 2.79 -2.74
C PHE A 68 -11.21 3.68 -3.35
N ASP A 69 -11.16 4.99 -3.07
CA ASP A 69 -11.97 5.99 -3.76
C ASP A 69 -11.25 6.39 -5.05
N ILE A 70 -11.82 5.96 -6.18
CA ILE A 70 -11.24 6.13 -7.51
C ILE A 70 -12.01 7.24 -8.22
N ARG A 71 -11.29 8.27 -8.64
CA ARG A 71 -11.83 9.44 -9.33
C ARG A 71 -11.13 9.67 -10.65
N ASP A 72 -11.79 10.37 -11.56
CA ASP A 72 -11.13 10.93 -12.75
C ASP A 72 -10.32 12.19 -12.40
N GLU A 73 -9.61 12.75 -13.38
CA GLU A 73 -8.80 13.96 -13.18
C GLU A 73 -9.64 15.21 -12.86
N ALA A 74 -10.90 15.24 -13.26
CA ALA A 74 -11.83 16.31 -12.91
C ALA A 74 -12.37 16.16 -11.47
N GLY A 75 -11.99 15.07 -10.77
CA GLY A 75 -12.42 14.77 -9.41
C GLY A 75 -13.79 14.08 -9.32
N ASN A 76 -14.39 13.72 -10.46
CA ASN A 76 -15.66 13.01 -10.49
C ASN A 76 -15.47 11.58 -9.98
N PRO A 77 -16.41 11.05 -9.17
CA PRO A 77 -16.34 9.68 -8.69
C PRO A 77 -16.47 8.71 -9.86
N VAL A 78 -15.51 7.79 -9.99
CA VAL A 78 -15.57 6.66 -10.92
C VAL A 78 -16.14 5.44 -10.20
N THR A 79 -15.53 5.06 -9.08
CA THR A 79 -16.01 3.95 -8.25
C THR A 79 -15.38 3.97 -6.87
N LEU A 80 -16.06 3.35 -5.90
CA LEU A 80 -15.55 3.16 -4.55
C LEU A 80 -15.47 1.66 -4.25
N ILE A 81 -14.28 1.19 -3.90
CA ILE A 81 -14.02 -0.23 -3.63
C ILE A 81 -13.58 -0.40 -2.17
N GLY A 82 -14.28 -1.27 -1.44
CA GLY A 82 -13.87 -1.70 -0.11
C GLY A 82 -13.23 -3.08 -0.13
N LEU A 83 -11.99 -3.18 0.35
CA LEU A 83 -11.26 -4.43 0.50
C LEU A 83 -11.16 -4.79 1.98
N ALA A 84 -11.75 -5.92 2.37
CA ALA A 84 -11.73 -6.39 3.75
C ALA A 84 -10.31 -6.77 4.19
N LEU A 85 -9.85 -6.22 5.32
CA LEU A 85 -8.50 -6.44 5.83
C LEU A 85 -8.32 -7.79 6.53
N GLY A 86 -9.41 -8.46 6.90
CA GLY A 86 -9.35 -9.72 7.65
C GLY A 86 -8.39 -10.76 7.06
N PRO A 87 -8.38 -10.97 5.75
CA PRO A 87 -7.47 -11.91 5.11
C PRO A 87 -6.00 -11.45 4.98
N PHE A 88 -5.73 -10.16 5.20
CA PHE A 88 -4.38 -9.61 5.21
C PHE A 88 -3.75 -9.64 6.61
N ARG A 89 -4.53 -9.97 7.66
CA ARG A 89 -4.09 -9.89 9.06
C ARG A 89 -2.79 -10.64 9.34
N ARG A 90 -2.64 -11.86 8.81
CA ARG A 90 -1.39 -12.63 8.98
C ARG A 90 -0.20 -11.88 8.39
N LEU A 91 -0.31 -11.49 7.13
CA LEU A 91 0.76 -10.80 6.41
C LEU A 91 1.14 -9.47 7.07
N ILE A 92 0.16 -8.73 7.55
CA ILE A 92 0.40 -7.46 8.24
C ILE A 92 1.12 -7.70 9.58
N LYS A 93 0.72 -8.74 10.33
CA LYS A 93 1.42 -9.13 11.56
C LYS A 93 2.87 -9.52 11.28
N ASP A 94 3.09 -10.33 10.25
CA ASP A 94 4.43 -10.78 9.86
C ASP A 94 5.30 -9.61 9.39
N TYR A 95 4.72 -8.60 8.72
CA TYR A 95 5.41 -7.36 8.37
C TYR A 95 5.90 -6.63 9.62
N GLY A 96 5.06 -6.50 10.65
CA GLY A 96 5.44 -5.87 11.92
C GLY A 96 6.62 -6.59 12.59
N LEU A 97 6.59 -7.92 12.65
CA LEU A 97 7.69 -8.71 13.23
C LEU A 97 9.00 -8.55 12.47
N LEU A 98 8.95 -8.43 11.13
CA LEU A 98 10.15 -8.19 10.32
C LEU A 98 10.73 -6.79 10.56
N LEU A 99 9.89 -5.77 10.75
CA LEU A 99 10.35 -4.42 11.10
C LEU A 99 11.04 -4.39 12.47
N ASP A 100 10.44 -5.04 13.48
CA ASP A 100 11.03 -5.13 14.81
C ASP A 100 12.38 -5.86 14.76
N SER A 101 12.44 -6.97 14.02
CA SER A 101 13.67 -7.75 13.84
C SER A 101 14.76 -6.96 13.10
N TYR A 102 14.37 -6.13 12.12
CA TYR A 102 15.29 -5.27 11.38
C TYR A 102 15.92 -4.23 12.29
N ALA A 103 15.12 -3.57 13.13
CA ALA A 103 15.61 -2.57 14.08
C ALA A 103 16.68 -3.17 15.02
N THR A 104 16.43 -4.37 15.56
CA THR A 104 17.42 -5.09 16.39
C THR A 104 18.68 -5.48 15.60
N ALA A 105 18.53 -6.03 14.38
CA ALA A 105 19.68 -6.47 13.59
C ALA A 105 20.61 -5.32 13.17
N VAL A 106 20.05 -4.13 12.89
CA VAL A 106 20.82 -2.91 12.60
C VAL A 106 21.57 -2.43 13.83
N GLN A 107 20.91 -2.41 15.00
CA GLN A 107 21.55 -2.03 16.27
C GLN A 107 22.72 -2.96 16.63
N ASP A 108 22.57 -4.26 16.37
CA ASP A 108 23.59 -5.28 16.65
C ASP A 108 24.71 -5.36 15.59
N GLY A 109 24.60 -4.65 14.47
CA GLY A 109 25.56 -4.74 13.36
C GLY A 109 25.61 -6.10 12.65
N ARG A 110 24.51 -6.87 12.65
CA ARG A 110 24.46 -8.23 12.08
C ARG A 110 24.06 -8.24 10.61
N GLU A 111 25.00 -7.96 9.70
CA GLU A 111 24.76 -7.88 8.26
C GLU A 111 24.03 -9.10 7.66
N ALA A 112 24.44 -10.33 8.02
CA ALA A 112 23.80 -11.54 7.54
C ALA A 112 22.32 -11.63 7.97
N SER A 113 21.99 -11.11 9.16
CA SER A 113 20.61 -11.06 9.65
C SER A 113 19.80 -10.02 8.90
N ILE A 114 20.38 -8.85 8.60
CA ILE A 114 19.74 -7.81 7.79
C ILE A 114 19.39 -8.36 6.41
N GLN A 115 20.32 -9.04 5.73
CA GLN A 115 20.08 -9.64 4.43
C GLN A 115 18.97 -10.70 4.46
N ALA A 116 18.96 -11.56 5.48
CA ALA A 116 17.91 -12.57 5.66
C ALA A 116 16.53 -11.93 5.88
N ILE A 117 16.46 -10.86 6.67
CA ILE A 117 15.23 -10.09 6.90
C ILE A 117 14.75 -9.44 5.60
N ASP A 118 15.64 -8.84 4.82
CA ASP A 118 15.30 -8.22 3.53
C ASP A 118 14.78 -9.24 2.50
N MET A 119 15.32 -10.47 2.51
CA MET A 119 14.76 -11.59 1.75
C MET A 119 13.34 -11.94 2.23
N GLY A 120 13.13 -12.05 3.54
CA GLY A 120 11.83 -12.30 4.15
C GLY A 120 10.79 -11.22 3.81
N ARG A 121 11.18 -9.94 3.88
CA ARG A 121 10.34 -8.79 3.49
C ARG A 121 9.91 -8.91 2.03
N ARG A 122 10.84 -9.21 1.12
CA ARG A 122 10.51 -9.40 -0.31
C ARG A 122 9.49 -10.53 -0.53
N GLY A 123 9.68 -11.67 0.14
CA GLY A 123 8.73 -12.78 0.10
C GLY A 123 7.34 -12.36 0.58
N LEU A 124 7.26 -11.66 1.72
CA LEU A 124 6.02 -11.17 2.28
C LEU A 124 5.29 -10.20 1.35
N HIS A 125 6.01 -9.24 0.76
CA HIS A 125 5.42 -8.29 -0.18
C HIS A 125 4.91 -8.97 -1.45
N ASN A 126 5.56 -10.02 -1.93
CA ASN A 126 5.09 -10.79 -3.09
C ASN A 126 3.82 -11.60 -2.78
N GLU A 127 3.73 -12.20 -1.59
CA GLU A 127 2.52 -12.88 -1.14
C GLU A 127 1.37 -11.88 -0.96
N GLY A 128 1.64 -10.74 -0.34
CA GLY A 128 0.69 -9.64 -0.19
C GLY A 128 0.21 -9.08 -1.52
N ALA A 129 1.11 -8.87 -2.49
CA ALA A 129 0.77 -8.44 -3.85
C ALA A 129 -0.20 -9.42 -4.53
N SER A 130 0.08 -10.72 -4.44
CA SER A 130 -0.77 -11.76 -5.00
C SER A 130 -2.18 -11.71 -4.39
N LEU A 131 -2.27 -11.50 -3.07
CA LEU A 131 -3.56 -11.37 -2.39
C LEU A 131 -4.28 -10.08 -2.77
N VAL A 132 -3.60 -8.93 -2.88
CA VAL A 132 -4.20 -7.66 -3.35
C VAL A 132 -4.78 -7.85 -4.76
N ALA A 133 -3.99 -8.38 -5.69
CA ALA A 133 -4.42 -8.63 -7.07
C ALA A 133 -5.64 -9.56 -7.13
N ALA A 134 -5.63 -10.67 -6.39
CA ALA A 134 -6.76 -11.60 -6.35
C ALA A 134 -8.05 -10.95 -5.83
N ARG A 135 -7.94 -10.04 -4.85
CA ARG A 135 -9.11 -9.34 -4.27
C ARG A 135 -9.66 -8.22 -5.13
N LEU A 136 -8.81 -7.64 -5.97
CA LEU A 136 -9.18 -6.59 -6.90
C LEU A 136 -9.57 -7.11 -8.29
N ALA A 137 -9.21 -8.33 -8.69
CA ALA A 137 -9.37 -8.86 -10.04
C ALA A 137 -10.75 -8.66 -10.70
N SER A 138 -11.83 -8.69 -9.92
CA SER A 138 -13.20 -8.47 -10.39
C SER A 138 -13.61 -7.00 -10.51
N LYS A 139 -12.75 -6.06 -10.11
CA LYS A 139 -13.05 -4.62 -9.98
C LYS A 139 -11.99 -3.74 -10.63
N VAL A 140 -10.72 -4.07 -10.47
CA VAL A 140 -9.57 -3.36 -11.04
C VAL A 140 -8.54 -4.38 -11.51
N ALA A 141 -8.12 -4.29 -12.76
CA ALA A 141 -6.95 -5.01 -13.23
C ALA A 141 -5.70 -4.21 -12.87
N ILE A 142 -4.74 -4.87 -12.23
CA ILE A 142 -3.46 -4.29 -11.81
C ILE A 142 -2.33 -5.26 -12.12
N ASP A 143 -1.13 -4.74 -12.36
CA ASP A 143 0.07 -5.56 -12.46
C ASP A 143 0.63 -5.91 -11.07
N HIS A 144 1.62 -6.82 -11.04
CA HIS A 144 2.20 -7.31 -9.79
C HIS A 144 2.94 -6.21 -9.02
N ASP A 145 3.64 -5.31 -9.72
CA ASP A 145 4.41 -4.23 -9.08
C ASP A 145 3.49 -3.20 -8.43
N THR A 146 2.39 -2.86 -9.10
CA THR A 146 1.29 -2.04 -8.56
C THR A 146 0.69 -2.72 -7.34
N ALA A 147 0.39 -4.02 -7.42
CA ALA A 147 -0.15 -4.77 -6.29
C ALA A 147 0.83 -4.81 -5.10
N ARG A 148 2.14 -4.91 -5.35
CA ARG A 148 3.19 -4.91 -4.32
C ARG A 148 3.24 -3.58 -3.58
N ARG A 149 3.21 -2.46 -4.30
CA ARG A 149 3.22 -1.10 -3.72
C ARG A 149 1.93 -0.81 -2.98
N LEU A 150 0.78 -1.22 -3.52
CA LEU A 150 -0.50 -1.14 -2.82
C LEU A 150 -0.49 -1.96 -1.52
N PHE A 151 0.10 -3.15 -1.53
CA PHE A 151 0.27 -3.94 -0.31
C PHE A 151 1.19 -3.25 0.72
N THR A 152 2.28 -2.59 0.29
CA THR A 152 3.10 -1.77 1.19
C THR A 152 2.25 -0.71 1.88
N LEU A 153 1.41 0.02 1.12
CA LEU A 153 0.50 1.02 1.70
C LEU A 153 -0.52 0.37 2.65
N VAL A 154 -1.08 -0.79 2.32
CA VAL A 154 -1.97 -1.56 3.24
C VAL A 154 -1.27 -1.86 4.57
N ALA A 155 -0.05 -2.39 4.51
CA ALA A 155 0.71 -2.79 5.69
C ALA A 155 1.08 -1.59 6.57
N VAL A 156 1.56 -0.50 5.95
CA VAL A 156 1.87 0.76 6.63
C VAL A 156 0.63 1.37 7.29
N LEU A 157 -0.49 1.46 6.57
CA LEU A 157 -1.73 2.05 7.06
C LEU A 157 -2.28 1.26 8.26
N HIS A 158 -2.18 -0.07 8.22
CA HIS A 158 -2.64 -0.90 9.35
C HIS A 158 -1.67 -0.86 10.54
N HIS A 159 -0.35 -0.85 10.32
CA HIS A 159 0.63 -0.79 11.40
C HIS A 159 0.36 0.36 12.37
N ARG A 160 -0.11 1.53 11.87
CA ARG A 160 -0.52 2.67 12.70
C ARG A 160 -1.78 2.43 13.56
N VAL A 161 -2.73 1.62 13.09
CA VAL A 161 -3.98 1.34 13.82
C VAL A 161 -3.75 0.34 14.95
N THR A 162 -2.79 -0.57 14.79
CA THR A 162 -2.52 -1.65 15.76
C THR A 162 -1.18 -1.54 16.46
N GLY A 163 -0.47 -0.42 16.31
CA GLY A 163 0.78 -0.17 17.02
C GLY A 163 0.58 -0.21 18.53
N PRO A 164 1.64 -0.48 19.32
CA PRO A 164 1.53 -0.46 20.77
C PRO A 164 0.99 0.91 21.22
N PRO A 165 0.16 0.97 22.28
CA PRO A 165 -0.32 2.25 22.78
C PRO A 165 0.90 3.14 23.07
N THR A 166 0.93 4.33 22.46
CA THR A 166 1.89 5.36 22.84
C THR A 166 1.71 5.58 24.34
N GLN A 167 2.67 5.11 25.14
CA GLN A 167 2.74 5.48 26.54
C GLN A 167 2.97 6.99 26.56
N SER A 168 1.90 7.73 26.84
CA SER A 168 1.95 9.14 27.17
C SER A 168 2.71 9.27 28.49
N HIS A 169 4.03 9.44 28.40
CA HIS A 169 4.76 10.07 29.48
C HIS A 169 4.40 11.56 29.44
N THR A 170 3.36 11.92 30.18
CA THR A 170 3.13 13.30 30.57
C THR A 170 4.11 13.61 31.72
N PRO A 171 4.90 14.69 31.63
CA PRO A 171 5.76 15.13 32.73
C PRO A 171 4.95 15.59 33.95
#